data_AF-A0A1F6CA42-F1
#
_entry.id   AF-A0A1F6CA42-F1
#
_cell.length_a   1.000
_cell.length_b   1.000
_cell.length_c   1.000
_cell.angle_alpha   90.00
_cell.angle_beta   90.00
_cell.angle_gamma   90.00
#
_symmetry.space_group_name_H-M   'P 1'
#
loop_
_entity.id
_entity.type
_entity.pdbx_description
1 polymer ?
#
loop_
_entity_poly.entity_id
_entity_poly.type
_entity_poly.pdbx_seq_one_letter_code
_entity_poly.pdbx_strand_id
1 'polypeptide(L)'
;MTKQTRQIIGAVATLASALLPASALGQARRFEAFGESNLEVNGETDPSAELFSDPSDHALLLLSRRLRSAFALTVEDAGLYRIARSGVQVEDEGVTAVVPDSVHPSRVGTYAFVDSAATFTAEGLSVRIVPKPPLSGEIPVSHLLTHSPEYRHRRDRYLPSEGAIHDLASYGEMTEVVVLFTVSSPPCGVWVPRLMKVFQAAGNPVFSIRYLSADAPDHPALRRFGVNALPAILLLHGGEELGRIEQAPRTTLEEEIVAILKGED
;
A
#
# COMPACT_ATOMS: atom_id res chain seq x y z
N MET A 1 -73.62 49.31 14.13
CA MET A 1 -72.79 50.06 15.11
C MET A 1 -71.77 49.08 15.68
N THR A 2 -70.45 49.21 15.64
CA THR A 2 -69.53 50.22 15.11
C THR A 2 -68.15 49.52 15.03
N LYS A 3 -67.40 49.86 13.98
CA LYS A 3 -65.98 49.63 13.69
C LYS A 3 -65.07 49.12 14.82
N GLN A 4 -64.21 48.15 14.50
CA GLN A 4 -62.84 48.12 15.02
C GLN A 4 -61.82 47.70 13.95
N THR A 5 -61.24 48.76 13.40
CA THR A 5 -59.88 48.99 12.87
C THR A 5 -58.88 47.83 12.93
N ARG A 6 -58.44 47.40 11.74
CA ARG A 6 -57.19 46.66 11.51
C ARG A 6 -55.99 47.60 11.74
N GLN A 7 -55.07 47.22 12.62
CA GLN A 7 -53.72 47.80 12.65
C GLN A 7 -52.81 47.01 11.70
N ILE A 8 -52.19 47.74 10.78
CA ILE A 8 -51.10 47.31 9.92
C ILE A 8 -49.81 47.66 10.68
N ILE A 9 -49.03 46.66 11.08
CA ILE A 9 -47.63 46.86 11.46
C ILE A 9 -46.81 46.19 10.35
N GLY A 10 -46.17 47.03 9.54
CA GLY A 10 -45.15 46.61 8.60
C GLY A 10 -43.87 46.25 9.35
N ALA A 11 -43.44 45.01 9.23
CA ALA A 11 -42.07 44.61 9.53
C ALA A 11 -41.37 44.37 8.19
N VAL A 12 -40.49 45.29 7.80
CA VAL A 12 -39.53 45.11 6.72
C VAL A 12 -38.55 44.04 7.21
N ALA A 13 -38.72 42.80 6.72
CA ALA A 13 -37.76 41.73 6.93
C ALA A 13 -36.54 42.02 6.04
N THR A 14 -35.49 42.56 6.64
CA THR A 14 -34.15 42.61 6.04
C THR A 14 -33.71 41.17 5.76
N LEU A 15 -33.61 40.79 4.49
CA LEU A 15 -32.86 39.61 4.08
C LEU A 15 -31.38 39.86 4.43
N ALA A 16 -30.99 39.46 5.63
CA ALA A 16 -29.60 39.13 5.89
C ALA A 16 -29.33 37.83 5.14
N SER A 17 -28.69 37.93 3.97
CA SER A 17 -28.04 36.80 3.32
C SER A 17 -27.02 36.25 4.30
N ALA A 18 -27.42 35.25 5.08
CA ALA A 18 -26.50 34.41 5.81
C ALA A 18 -25.68 33.68 4.76
N LEU A 19 -24.51 34.24 4.43
CA LEU A 19 -23.42 33.48 3.84
C LEU A 19 -23.15 32.32 4.79
N LEU A 20 -23.61 31.13 4.38
CA LEU A 20 -23.14 29.88 4.97
C LEU A 20 -21.60 29.93 4.94
N PRO A 21 -20.91 29.55 6.02
CA PRO A 21 -19.47 29.41 5.97
C PRO A 21 -19.13 28.40 4.87
N ALA A 22 -18.34 28.84 3.89
CA ALA A 22 -17.67 27.98 2.94
C ALA A 22 -16.58 27.18 3.69
N SER A 23 -17.01 26.24 4.51
CA SER A 23 -16.15 25.41 5.36
C SER A 23 -16.67 23.98 5.33
N ALA A 24 -16.76 23.44 4.12
CA ALA A 24 -16.76 22.02 3.84
C ALA A 24 -16.16 21.81 2.44
N LEU A 25 -15.00 22.40 2.19
CA LEU A 25 -14.09 21.90 1.15
C LEU A 25 -13.63 20.54 1.69
N GLY A 26 -14.11 19.43 1.14
CA GLY A 26 -13.42 18.83 0.00
C GLY A 26 -12.06 18.39 0.51
N GLN A 27 -12.00 17.18 1.09
CA GLN A 27 -10.75 16.59 1.53
C GLN A 27 -10.44 15.41 0.62
N ALA A 28 -9.31 15.50 -0.09
CA ALA A 28 -8.83 14.47 -1.00
C ALA A 28 -8.87 13.10 -0.32
N ARG A 29 -9.43 12.11 -1.01
CA ARG A 29 -9.49 10.75 -0.47
C ARG A 29 -8.13 10.10 -0.62
N ARG A 30 -7.57 9.65 0.50
CA ARG A 30 -6.32 8.88 0.53
C ARG A 30 -6.65 7.40 0.68
N PHE A 31 -5.94 6.59 -0.07
CA PHE A 31 -5.99 5.14 -0.04
C PHE A 31 -4.58 4.61 0.23
N GLU A 32 -4.50 3.53 0.98
CA GLU A 32 -3.26 2.84 1.32
C GLU A 32 -3.15 1.55 0.51
N ALA A 33 -1.92 1.19 0.19
CA ALA A 33 -1.57 -0.05 -0.48
C ALA A 33 -2.30 -1.28 0.08
N PHE A 34 -3.05 -1.96 -0.78
CA PHE A 34 -3.75 -3.20 -0.45
C PHE A 34 -3.02 -4.40 -1.07
N GLY A 35 -2.25 -5.11 -0.25
CA GLY A 35 -1.38 -6.19 -0.69
C GLY A 35 -2.04 -7.58 -0.77
N GLU A 36 -3.26 -7.75 -0.25
CA GLU A 36 -3.83 -9.09 0.01
C GLU A 36 -4.45 -9.77 -1.21
N SER A 37 -4.65 -9.05 -2.30
CA SER A 37 -5.33 -9.57 -3.49
C SER A 37 -4.55 -9.30 -4.77
N ASN A 38 -4.81 -10.12 -5.78
CA ASN A 38 -4.42 -9.90 -7.17
C ASN A 38 -5.63 -9.42 -7.98
N LEU A 39 -5.34 -8.74 -9.08
CA LEU A 39 -6.34 -8.46 -10.09
C LEU A 39 -6.25 -9.49 -11.21
N GLU A 40 -7.36 -10.10 -11.58
CA GLU A 40 -7.50 -10.84 -12.83
C GLU A 40 -8.30 -10.03 -13.85
N VAL A 41 -7.81 -10.00 -15.09
CA VAL A 41 -8.51 -9.41 -16.24
C VAL A 41 -8.65 -10.48 -17.30
N ASN A 42 -9.90 -10.83 -17.64
CA ASN A 42 -10.25 -11.96 -18.51
C ASN A 42 -9.63 -13.30 -18.08
N GLY A 43 -9.56 -13.54 -16.78
CA GLY A 43 -9.07 -14.80 -16.20
C GLY A 43 -7.55 -14.89 -16.07
N GLU A 44 -6.81 -13.82 -16.40
CA GLU A 44 -5.36 -13.76 -16.23
C GLU A 44 -4.98 -12.72 -15.17
N THR A 45 -4.06 -13.07 -14.28
CA THR A 45 -3.48 -12.10 -13.34
C THR A 45 -2.81 -10.95 -14.09
N ASP A 46 -3.16 -9.72 -13.73
CA ASP A 46 -2.55 -8.50 -14.26
C ASP A 46 -1.38 -8.06 -13.37
N PRO A 47 -0.11 -8.26 -13.80
CA PRO A 47 1.05 -7.88 -13.01
C PRO A 47 1.24 -6.36 -12.91
N SER A 48 0.49 -5.57 -13.67
CA SER A 48 0.52 -4.11 -13.62
C SER A 48 -0.52 -3.51 -12.68
N ALA A 49 -1.32 -4.35 -12.02
CA ALA A 49 -2.35 -3.90 -11.12
C ALA A 49 -1.77 -3.36 -9.82
N GLU A 50 -2.34 -2.26 -9.34
CA GLU A 50 -2.10 -1.68 -8.02
C GLU A 50 -3.47 -1.50 -7.35
N LEU A 51 -3.62 -2.13 -6.18
CA LEU A 51 -4.83 -2.07 -5.36
C LEU A 51 -4.55 -1.23 -4.12
N PHE A 52 -5.55 -0.44 -3.73
CA PHE A 52 -5.48 0.38 -2.53
C PHE A 52 -6.82 0.30 -1.77
N SER A 53 -6.78 0.32 -0.44
CA SER A 53 -7.95 0.40 0.44
C SER A 53 -8.00 1.77 1.10
N ASP A 54 -9.17 2.33 1.33
CA ASP A 54 -9.28 3.48 2.22
C ASP A 54 -9.07 3.05 3.68
N PRO A 55 -8.64 3.94 4.59
CA PRO A 55 -8.39 3.57 5.99
C PRO A 55 -9.61 3.03 6.75
N SER A 56 -10.82 3.23 6.22
CA SER A 56 -12.07 2.70 6.76
C SER A 56 -12.51 1.35 6.14
N ASP A 57 -11.75 0.81 5.19
CA ASP A 57 -12.08 -0.42 4.44
C ASP A 57 -13.50 -0.43 3.85
N HIS A 58 -13.96 0.75 3.43
CA HIS A 58 -15.25 0.96 2.79
C HIS A 58 -15.14 1.14 1.28
N ALA A 59 -13.92 1.34 0.76
CA ALA A 59 -13.65 1.49 -0.65
C ALA A 59 -12.30 0.90 -1.06
N LEU A 60 -12.31 0.17 -2.18
CA LEU A 60 -11.10 -0.25 -2.87
C LEU A 60 -10.88 0.59 -4.12
N LEU A 61 -9.67 1.11 -4.31
CA LEU A 61 -9.22 1.75 -5.53
C LEU A 61 -8.35 0.79 -6.34
N LEU A 62 -8.65 0.68 -7.62
CA LEU A 62 -7.99 -0.19 -8.57
C LEU A 62 -7.35 0.63 -9.70
N LEU A 63 -6.06 0.41 -9.91
CA LEU A 63 -5.30 0.84 -11.08
C LEU A 63 -4.78 -0.38 -11.84
N SER A 64 -4.82 -0.35 -13.16
CA SER A 64 -4.28 -1.42 -14.04
C SER A 64 -3.88 -0.82 -15.38
N ARG A 65 -2.82 -1.33 -16.04
CA ARG A 65 -2.48 -0.93 -17.42
C ARG A 65 -3.37 -1.59 -18.48
N ARG A 66 -4.09 -2.66 -18.12
CA ARG A 66 -5.10 -3.30 -18.98
C ARG A 66 -6.42 -2.55 -19.00
N LEU A 67 -6.65 -1.64 -18.05
CA LEU A 67 -7.81 -0.75 -17.96
C LEU A 67 -7.41 0.69 -18.31
N ARG A 68 -8.24 1.40 -19.08
CA ARG A 68 -7.96 2.82 -19.40
C ARG A 68 -8.26 3.74 -18.23
N SER A 69 -9.27 3.40 -17.43
CA SER A 69 -9.71 4.15 -16.26
C SER A 69 -9.22 3.51 -14.97
N ALA A 70 -9.18 4.30 -13.89
CA ALA A 70 -9.17 3.79 -12.53
C ALA A 70 -10.60 3.42 -12.12
N PHE A 71 -10.74 2.48 -11.18
CA PHE A 71 -12.04 2.09 -10.66
C PHE A 71 -12.04 2.11 -9.14
N ALA A 72 -13.11 2.61 -8.54
CA ALA A 72 -13.37 2.48 -7.11
C ALA A 72 -14.56 1.54 -6.90
N LEU A 73 -14.42 0.59 -5.99
CA LEU A 73 -15.48 -0.29 -5.51
C LEU A 73 -15.85 0.17 -4.10
N THR A 74 -17.13 0.35 -3.81
CA THR A 74 -17.62 0.81 -2.51
C THR A 74 -18.49 -0.25 -1.85
N VAL A 75 -18.24 -0.50 -0.57
CA VAL A 75 -18.94 -1.54 0.22
C VAL A 75 -20.39 -1.15 0.51
N GLU A 76 -20.65 0.15 0.75
CA GLU A 76 -21.97 0.66 1.17
C GLU A 76 -23.10 0.34 0.17
N ASP A 77 -22.84 0.49 -1.13
CA ASP A 77 -23.84 0.35 -2.20
C ASP A 77 -23.48 -0.71 -3.24
N ALA A 78 -22.44 -1.53 -2.97
CA ALA A 78 -21.81 -2.44 -3.92
C ALA A 78 -21.50 -1.77 -5.28
N GLY A 79 -21.20 -0.47 -5.25
CA GLY A 79 -21.09 0.36 -6.43
C GLY A 79 -19.73 0.22 -7.10
N LEU A 80 -19.76 0.27 -8.44
CA LEU A 80 -18.56 0.39 -9.26
C LEU A 80 -18.50 1.79 -9.85
N TYR A 81 -17.45 2.53 -9.50
CA TYR A 81 -17.24 3.90 -9.90
C TYR A 81 -16.01 4.02 -10.80
N ARG A 82 -16.17 4.70 -11.93
CA ARG A 82 -15.08 5.00 -12.87
C ARG A 82 -14.45 6.34 -12.51
N ILE A 83 -13.13 6.36 -12.51
CA ILE A 83 -12.30 7.53 -12.24
C ILE A 83 -11.33 7.70 -13.42
N ALA A 84 -11.17 8.94 -13.92
CA ALA A 84 -10.14 9.22 -14.92
C ALA A 84 -8.76 8.91 -14.32
N ARG A 85 -7.95 8.07 -14.98
CA ARG A 85 -6.66 7.64 -14.44
C ARG A 85 -5.72 8.80 -14.12
N SER A 86 -5.74 9.87 -14.92
CA SER A 86 -4.97 11.09 -14.70
C SER A 86 -5.39 11.87 -13.44
N GLY A 87 -6.55 11.56 -12.87
CA GLY A 87 -7.03 12.12 -11.61
C GLY A 87 -6.58 11.33 -10.37
N VAL A 88 -5.86 10.22 -10.53
CA VAL A 88 -5.29 9.48 -9.40
C VAL A 88 -3.80 9.80 -9.31
N GLN A 89 -3.38 10.26 -8.14
CA GLN A 89 -1.97 10.50 -7.83
C GLN A 89 -1.45 9.35 -6.99
N VAL A 90 -0.37 8.70 -7.43
CA VAL A 90 0.29 7.64 -6.68
C VAL A 90 1.56 8.23 -6.07
N GLU A 91 1.63 8.21 -4.75
CA GLU A 91 2.68 8.80 -3.92
C GLU A 91 3.46 7.69 -3.18
N ASP A 92 4.55 8.07 -2.51
CA ASP A 92 5.28 7.19 -1.59
C ASP A 92 5.65 5.84 -2.21
N GLU A 93 6.25 5.86 -3.41
CA GLU A 93 6.65 4.65 -4.16
C GLU A 93 5.50 3.71 -4.55
N GLY A 94 4.23 4.13 -4.44
CA GLY A 94 3.07 3.25 -4.62
C GLY A 94 2.51 2.69 -3.32
N VAL A 95 2.76 3.36 -2.20
CA VAL A 95 2.14 3.08 -0.90
C VAL A 95 0.84 3.86 -0.73
N THR A 96 0.79 5.09 -1.24
CA THR A 96 -0.40 5.92 -1.12
C THR A 96 -0.98 6.24 -2.49
N ALA A 97 -2.30 6.17 -2.63
CA ALA A 97 -3.02 6.75 -3.75
C ALA A 97 -3.96 7.87 -3.27
N VAL A 98 -3.97 8.98 -3.98
CA VAL A 98 -4.77 10.16 -3.66
C VAL A 98 -5.73 10.44 -4.81
N VAL A 99 -7.02 10.59 -4.48
CA VAL A 99 -8.06 11.05 -5.38
C VAL A 99 -8.51 12.43 -4.90
N PRO A 100 -8.08 13.53 -5.56
CA PRO A 100 -8.46 14.89 -5.19
C PRO A 100 -9.98 15.12 -5.30
N ASP A 101 -10.53 16.05 -4.54
CA ASP A 101 -11.98 16.34 -4.56
C ASP A 101 -12.50 16.90 -5.89
N SER A 102 -11.60 17.50 -6.69
CA SER A 102 -11.90 17.94 -8.04
C SER A 102 -12.17 16.78 -9.00
N VAL A 103 -11.81 15.55 -8.61
CA VAL A 103 -12.08 14.34 -9.35
C VAL A 103 -13.41 13.78 -8.87
N HIS A 104 -14.37 13.72 -9.79
CA HIS A 104 -15.72 13.21 -9.50
C HIS A 104 -15.89 11.81 -10.10
N PRO A 105 -15.86 10.74 -9.28
CA PRO A 105 -16.12 9.39 -9.75
C PRO A 105 -17.53 9.28 -10.34
N SER A 106 -17.68 8.58 -11.46
CA SER A 106 -18.98 8.32 -12.07
C SER A 106 -19.38 6.88 -11.82
N ARG A 107 -20.57 6.63 -11.25
CA ARG A 107 -21.08 5.26 -11.11
C ARG A 107 -21.31 4.65 -12.50
N VAL A 108 -20.73 3.49 -12.75
CA VAL A 108 -20.81 2.77 -14.03
C VAL A 108 -21.42 1.38 -13.91
N GLY A 109 -21.61 0.89 -12.67
CA GLY A 109 -22.22 -0.41 -12.44
C GLY A 109 -22.21 -0.80 -10.97
N THR A 110 -22.23 -2.12 -10.77
CA THR A 110 -22.07 -2.77 -9.48
C THR A 110 -21.04 -3.88 -9.62
N TYR A 111 -20.58 -4.41 -8.49
CA TYR A 111 -19.82 -5.64 -8.43
C TYR A 111 -20.56 -6.67 -7.58
N ALA A 112 -20.20 -7.94 -7.73
CA ALA A 112 -20.73 -9.04 -6.92
C ALA A 112 -19.58 -9.92 -6.43
N PHE A 113 -19.75 -10.59 -5.29
CA PHE A 113 -18.81 -11.61 -4.85
C PHE A 113 -19.17 -12.96 -5.47
N VAL A 114 -18.20 -13.58 -6.15
CA VAL A 114 -18.30 -14.94 -6.72
C VAL A 114 -17.06 -15.70 -6.27
N ASP A 115 -17.24 -16.81 -5.56
CA ASP A 115 -16.15 -17.61 -4.98
C ASP A 115 -15.15 -16.77 -4.19
N SER A 116 -15.66 -15.91 -3.31
CA SER A 116 -14.87 -14.97 -2.48
C SER A 116 -14.09 -13.90 -3.26
N ALA A 117 -14.31 -13.75 -4.56
CA ALA A 117 -13.69 -12.73 -5.40
C ALA A 117 -14.70 -11.64 -5.79
N ALA A 118 -14.34 -10.37 -5.59
CA ALA A 118 -15.14 -9.26 -6.12
C ALA A 118 -15.04 -9.27 -7.65
N THR A 119 -16.17 -9.44 -8.33
CA THR A 119 -16.29 -9.69 -9.76
C THR A 119 -17.17 -8.62 -10.41
N PHE A 120 -16.71 -8.05 -11.51
CA PHE A 120 -17.44 -7.03 -12.26
C PHE A 120 -17.00 -6.97 -13.72
N THR A 121 -17.73 -6.21 -14.53
CA THR A 121 -17.33 -5.88 -15.90
C THR A 121 -16.88 -4.42 -15.95
N ALA A 122 -15.69 -4.17 -16.48
CA ALA A 122 -15.17 -2.84 -16.70
C ALA A 122 -14.62 -2.72 -18.12
N GLU A 123 -15.07 -1.70 -18.86
CA GLU A 123 -14.60 -1.44 -20.23
C GLU A 123 -14.76 -2.64 -21.20
N GLY A 124 -15.77 -3.49 -20.96
CA GLY A 124 -16.01 -4.71 -21.75
C GLY A 124 -15.13 -5.90 -21.36
N LEU A 125 -14.35 -5.79 -20.28
CA LEU A 125 -13.47 -6.83 -19.76
C LEU A 125 -14.06 -7.42 -18.48
N SER A 126 -13.89 -8.73 -18.29
CA SER A 126 -14.20 -9.41 -17.03
C SER A 126 -13.09 -9.13 -16.04
N VAL A 127 -13.42 -8.57 -14.87
CA VAL A 127 -12.45 -8.21 -13.84
C VAL A 127 -12.79 -8.91 -12.54
N ARG A 128 -11.78 -9.48 -11.88
CA ARG A 128 -11.90 -10.12 -10.56
C ARG A 128 -10.79 -9.64 -9.64
N ILE A 129 -11.12 -9.32 -8.40
CA ILE A 129 -10.16 -9.10 -7.32
C ILE A 129 -10.14 -10.40 -6.50
N VAL A 130 -9.04 -11.14 -6.61
CA VAL A 130 -8.90 -12.49 -6.05
C VAL A 130 -7.92 -12.48 -4.87
N PRO A 131 -8.25 -13.07 -3.72
CA PRO A 131 -7.32 -13.19 -2.61
C PRO A 131 -6.03 -13.91 -3.03
N LYS A 132 -4.88 -13.45 -2.54
CA LYS A 132 -3.61 -14.14 -2.73
C LYS A 132 -3.53 -15.36 -1.82
N PRO A 133 -2.97 -16.49 -2.29
CA PRO A 133 -2.64 -17.58 -1.39
C PRO A 133 -1.58 -17.12 -0.37
N PRO A 134 -1.59 -17.64 0.86
CA PRO A 134 -0.53 -17.33 1.82
C PRO A 134 0.81 -17.92 1.35
N LEU A 135 1.91 -17.23 1.69
CA LEU A 135 3.26 -17.76 1.58
C LEU A 135 3.79 -18.13 2.97
N SER A 136 4.49 -19.25 3.06
CA SER A 136 5.07 -19.73 4.33
C SER A 136 6.45 -20.37 4.08
N GLY A 137 7.38 -20.15 5.00
CA GLY A 137 8.75 -20.65 4.91
C GLY A 137 9.67 -19.80 4.04
N GLU A 138 10.77 -20.39 3.57
CA GLU A 138 11.76 -19.69 2.77
C GLU A 138 11.29 -19.50 1.32
N ILE A 139 11.25 -18.25 0.88
CA ILE A 139 10.70 -17.84 -0.41
C ILE A 139 11.81 -17.27 -1.31
N PRO A 140 12.08 -17.88 -2.48
CA PRO A 140 12.95 -17.26 -3.47
C PRO A 140 12.41 -15.90 -3.93
N VAL A 141 13.29 -14.91 -4.11
CA VAL A 141 12.89 -13.57 -4.58
C VAL A 141 12.09 -13.63 -5.89
N SER A 142 12.48 -14.51 -6.82
CA SER A 142 11.74 -14.72 -8.07
C SER A 142 10.30 -15.18 -7.85
N HIS A 143 10.08 -16.07 -6.89
CA HIS A 143 8.74 -16.54 -6.53
C HIS A 143 7.93 -15.40 -5.89
N LEU A 144 8.53 -14.66 -4.95
CA LEU A 144 7.88 -13.52 -4.30
C LEU A 144 7.46 -12.44 -5.31
N LEU A 145 8.32 -12.10 -6.28
CA LEU A 145 8.02 -11.09 -7.30
C LEU A 145 7.01 -11.55 -8.38
N THR A 146 6.77 -12.86 -8.50
CA THR A 146 5.69 -13.41 -9.34
C THR A 146 4.38 -13.44 -8.56
N HIS A 147 4.43 -13.82 -7.28
CA HIS A 147 3.29 -13.88 -6.39
C HIS A 147 2.69 -12.50 -6.06
N SER A 148 3.59 -11.53 -5.82
CA SER A 148 3.27 -10.17 -5.38
C SER A 148 3.88 -9.13 -6.32
N PRO A 149 3.29 -8.89 -7.51
CA PRO A 149 3.84 -7.96 -8.50
C PRO A 149 4.05 -6.53 -7.98
N GLU A 150 3.28 -6.10 -6.98
CA GLU A 150 3.45 -4.80 -6.33
C GLU A 150 4.82 -4.64 -5.66
N TYR A 151 5.46 -5.74 -5.23
CA TYR A 151 6.82 -5.70 -4.68
C TYR A 151 7.83 -5.27 -5.75
N ARG A 152 7.62 -5.69 -7.01
CA ARG A 152 8.47 -5.27 -8.14
C ARG A 152 8.34 -3.77 -8.39
N HIS A 153 7.11 -3.27 -8.47
CA HIS A 153 6.86 -1.84 -8.75
C HIS A 153 7.47 -0.94 -7.67
N ARG A 154 7.31 -1.29 -6.40
CA ARG A 154 7.87 -0.52 -5.27
C ARG A 154 9.39 -0.58 -5.25
N ARG A 155 9.98 -1.77 -5.43
CA ARG A 155 11.44 -1.95 -5.52
C ARG A 155 12.02 -1.08 -6.63
N ASP A 156 11.37 -1.04 -7.80
CA ASP A 156 11.88 -0.31 -8.96
C ASP A 156 11.73 1.21 -8.80
N ARG A 157 10.79 1.69 -7.97
CA ARG A 157 10.57 3.10 -7.64
C ARG A 157 11.43 3.61 -6.48
N TYR A 158 11.92 2.73 -5.61
CA TYR A 158 12.73 3.13 -4.46
C TYR A 158 14.13 3.63 -4.89
N LEU A 159 14.55 4.74 -4.28
CA LEU A 159 15.86 5.36 -4.47
C LEU A 159 16.62 5.36 -3.14
N PRO A 160 17.54 4.40 -2.90
CA PRO A 160 18.30 4.34 -1.66
C PRO A 160 19.35 5.46 -1.56
N SER A 161 19.78 5.76 -0.34
CA SER A 161 20.87 6.68 -0.02
C SER A 161 22.18 6.25 -0.68
N GLU A 162 22.74 7.08 -1.57
CA GLU A 162 23.97 6.77 -2.30
C GLU A 162 25.15 6.48 -1.36
N GLY A 163 25.24 7.21 -0.24
CA GLY A 163 26.28 7.01 0.77
C GLY A 163 26.18 5.65 1.45
N ALA A 164 24.98 5.25 1.86
CA ALA A 164 24.77 3.93 2.45
C ALA A 164 25.02 2.80 1.44
N ILE A 165 24.62 2.97 0.17
CA ILE A 165 24.95 2.00 -0.89
C ILE A 165 26.46 1.86 -1.08
N HIS A 166 27.21 2.96 -1.05
CA HIS A 166 28.67 2.91 -1.13
C HIS A 166 29.29 2.14 0.05
N ASP A 167 28.80 2.38 1.27
CA ASP A 167 29.26 1.67 2.47
C ASP A 167 28.94 0.17 2.40
N LEU A 168 27.72 -0.18 1.99
CA LEU A 168 27.32 -1.58 1.78
C LEU A 168 28.10 -2.25 0.65
N ALA A 169 28.38 -1.55 -0.45
CA ALA A 169 29.19 -2.07 -1.56
C ALA A 169 30.64 -2.35 -1.15
N SER A 170 31.16 -1.58 -0.20
CA SER A 170 32.55 -1.68 0.29
C SER A 170 32.71 -2.59 1.52
N TYR A 171 31.60 -3.09 2.08
CA TYR A 171 31.62 -3.94 3.26
C TYR A 171 32.34 -5.27 3.00
N GLY A 172 33.21 -5.70 3.92
CA GLY A 172 34.17 -6.78 3.69
C GLY A 172 33.85 -8.11 4.38
N GLU A 173 32.90 -8.13 5.31
CA GLU A 173 32.64 -9.31 6.15
C GLU A 173 31.41 -10.09 5.65
N MET A 174 31.46 -11.41 5.78
CA MET A 174 30.36 -12.27 5.33
C MET A 174 29.17 -12.12 6.27
N THR A 175 28.05 -11.61 5.75
CA THR A 175 26.84 -11.34 6.52
C THR A 175 25.64 -12.08 5.95
N GLU A 176 24.94 -12.82 6.81
CA GLU A 176 23.61 -13.33 6.51
C GLU A 176 22.56 -12.28 6.88
N VAL A 177 21.63 -12.02 5.97
CA VAL A 177 20.50 -11.11 6.17
C VAL A 177 19.23 -11.94 6.14
N VAL A 178 18.59 -12.09 7.31
CA VAL A 178 17.34 -12.84 7.44
C VAL A 178 16.18 -11.87 7.50
N VAL A 179 15.28 -11.97 6.53
CA VAL A 179 14.12 -11.10 6.37
C VAL A 179 12.87 -11.89 6.72
N LEU A 180 12.28 -11.62 7.87
CA LEU A 180 10.99 -12.19 8.26
C LEU A 180 9.89 -11.20 7.85
N PHE A 181 8.88 -11.71 7.15
CA PHE A 181 7.80 -10.86 6.62
C PHE A 181 6.50 -11.67 6.45
N THR A 182 5.42 -10.98 6.09
CA THR A 182 4.21 -11.61 5.57
C THR A 182 3.67 -10.81 4.39
N VAL A 183 3.17 -11.50 3.37
CA VAL A 183 2.76 -10.87 2.09
C VAL A 183 1.55 -9.93 2.22
N SER A 184 0.72 -10.12 3.24
CA SER A 184 -0.48 -9.31 3.49
C SER A 184 -0.22 -8.08 4.36
N SER A 185 0.94 -7.97 5.02
CA SER A 185 1.24 -6.86 5.93
C SER A 185 1.59 -5.58 5.15
N PRO A 186 0.90 -4.44 5.38
CA PRO A 186 1.22 -3.19 4.70
C PRO A 186 2.68 -2.74 4.94
N PRO A 187 3.23 -2.75 6.18
CA PRO A 187 4.65 -2.45 6.40
C PRO A 187 5.62 -3.38 5.63
N CYS A 188 5.31 -4.68 5.54
CA CYS A 188 6.13 -5.63 4.76
C CYS A 188 6.13 -5.27 3.28
N GLY A 189 4.97 -4.85 2.75
CA GLY A 189 4.83 -4.36 1.40
C GLY A 189 5.64 -3.10 1.10
N VAL A 190 6.17 -2.39 2.10
CA VAL A 190 7.06 -1.24 1.94
C VAL A 190 8.52 -1.65 2.11
N TRP A 191 8.88 -2.26 3.24
CA TRP A 191 10.31 -2.44 3.56
C TRP A 191 10.96 -3.57 2.77
N VAL A 192 10.24 -4.65 2.47
CA VAL A 192 10.82 -5.79 1.76
C VAL A 192 11.25 -5.39 0.34
N PRO A 193 10.43 -4.67 -0.46
CA PRO A 193 10.87 -4.11 -1.74
C PRO A 193 12.06 -3.15 -1.64
N ARG A 194 12.09 -2.29 -0.62
CA ARG A 194 13.22 -1.38 -0.37
C ARG A 194 14.51 -2.16 -0.12
N LEU A 195 14.46 -3.16 0.75
CA LEU A 195 15.59 -4.02 1.07
C LEU A 195 16.12 -4.76 -0.17
N MET A 196 15.22 -5.29 -1.01
CA MET A 196 15.61 -5.90 -2.29
C MET A 196 16.39 -4.90 -3.16
N LYS A 197 15.92 -3.66 -3.26
CA LYS A 197 16.58 -2.60 -4.03
C LYS A 197 17.93 -2.21 -3.44
N VAL A 198 18.04 -2.12 -2.11
CA VAL A 198 19.28 -1.79 -1.39
C VAL A 198 20.38 -2.79 -1.73
N PHE A 199 20.13 -4.09 -1.52
CA PHE A 199 21.16 -5.10 -1.79
C PHE A 199 21.41 -5.32 -3.28
N GLN A 200 20.39 -5.14 -4.13
CA GLN A 200 20.60 -5.13 -5.58
C GLN A 200 21.53 -4.00 -6.01
N ALA A 201 21.38 -2.80 -5.43
CA ALA A 201 22.20 -1.63 -5.76
C ALA A 201 23.62 -1.74 -5.19
N ALA A 202 23.77 -2.28 -3.98
CA ALA A 202 25.08 -2.53 -3.37
C ALA A 202 25.88 -3.58 -4.16
N GLY A 203 25.22 -4.60 -4.71
CA GLY A 203 25.84 -5.60 -5.58
C GLY A 203 26.97 -6.39 -4.91
N ASN A 204 26.99 -6.43 -3.57
CA ASN A 204 28.10 -6.98 -2.81
C ASN A 204 27.85 -8.47 -2.47
N PRO A 205 28.72 -9.39 -2.95
CA PRO A 205 28.54 -10.82 -2.75
C PRO A 205 28.76 -11.33 -1.33
N VAL A 206 29.25 -10.49 -0.40
CA VAL A 206 29.42 -10.90 1.00
C VAL A 206 28.08 -11.01 1.74
N PHE A 207 27.01 -10.42 1.20
CA PHE A 207 25.67 -10.55 1.75
C PHE A 207 24.95 -11.76 1.14
N SER A 208 24.50 -12.67 2.01
CA SER A 208 23.51 -13.68 1.65
C SER A 208 22.17 -13.31 2.25
N ILE A 209 21.10 -13.31 1.46
CA ILE A 209 19.79 -12.80 1.88
C ILE A 209 18.77 -13.92 1.82
N ARG A 210 18.02 -14.11 2.90
CA ARG A 210 16.96 -15.12 3.00
C ARG A 210 15.65 -14.45 3.36
N TYR A 211 14.63 -14.70 2.55
CA TYR A 211 13.27 -14.19 2.78
C TYR A 211 12.41 -15.30 3.37
N LEU A 212 11.97 -15.12 4.61
CA LEU A 212 11.15 -16.07 5.36
C LEU A 212 9.75 -15.48 5.55
N SER A 213 8.76 -16.05 4.86
CA SER A 213 7.37 -15.65 5.04
C SER A 213 6.77 -16.38 6.25
N ALA A 214 6.09 -15.64 7.11
CA ALA A 214 5.28 -16.17 8.20
C ALA A 214 3.80 -15.96 7.87
N ASP A 215 3.07 -17.07 7.76
CA ASP A 215 1.63 -17.09 7.50
C ASP A 215 0.77 -17.02 8.77
N ALA A 216 1.41 -17.09 9.94
CA ALA A 216 0.74 -16.96 11.24
C ALA A 216 1.64 -16.27 12.29
N PRO A 217 1.06 -15.58 13.29
CA PRO A 217 1.83 -14.96 14.37
C PRO A 217 2.67 -15.93 15.21
N ASP A 218 2.29 -17.21 15.26
CA ASP A 218 3.01 -18.28 15.95
C ASP A 218 3.89 -19.11 14.99
N HIS A 219 4.26 -18.57 13.84
CA HIS A 219 5.07 -19.30 12.88
C HIS A 219 6.44 -19.73 13.49
N PRO A 220 6.93 -20.96 13.25
CA PRO A 220 8.17 -21.47 13.84
C PRO A 220 9.40 -20.59 13.61
N ALA A 221 9.48 -19.92 12.46
CA ALA A 221 10.59 -19.00 12.17
C ALA A 221 10.59 -17.79 13.12
N LEU A 222 9.42 -17.22 13.42
CA LEU A 222 9.31 -16.09 14.35
C LEU A 222 9.84 -16.47 15.75
N ARG A 223 9.42 -17.64 16.25
CA ARG A 223 9.93 -18.18 17.53
C ARG A 223 11.42 -18.46 17.51
N ARG A 224 11.93 -19.03 16.40
CA ARG A 224 13.35 -19.34 16.25
C ARG A 224 14.24 -18.10 16.36
N PHE A 225 13.79 -16.98 15.79
CA PHE A 225 14.54 -15.72 15.77
C PHE A 225 14.10 -14.72 16.88
N GLY A 226 13.13 -15.09 17.71
CA GLY A 226 12.60 -14.24 18.78
C GLY A 226 11.90 -12.98 18.26
N VAL A 227 11.31 -13.04 17.07
CA VAL A 227 10.67 -11.90 16.38
C VAL A 227 9.22 -11.80 16.80
N ASN A 228 8.79 -10.61 17.22
CA ASN A 228 7.40 -10.34 17.64
C ASN A 228 6.67 -9.33 16.76
N ALA A 229 7.39 -8.65 15.86
CA ALA A 229 6.84 -7.67 14.92
C ALA A 229 7.36 -7.94 13.51
N LEU A 230 6.52 -7.66 12.51
CA LEU A 230 6.86 -7.82 11.10
C LEU A 230 6.72 -6.48 10.36
N PRO A 231 7.58 -6.21 9.36
CA PRO A 231 8.74 -7.02 8.97
C PRO A 231 9.89 -6.94 9.99
N ALA A 232 10.75 -7.96 10.00
CA ALA A 232 11.98 -7.97 10.79
C ALA A 232 13.19 -8.29 9.89
N ILE A 233 14.28 -7.55 10.05
CA ILE A 233 15.52 -7.73 9.29
C ILE A 233 16.63 -7.97 10.29
N LEU A 234 17.21 -9.17 10.28
CA LEU A 234 18.31 -9.56 11.17
C LEU A 234 19.59 -9.64 10.35
N LEU A 235 20.68 -9.12 10.91
CA LEU A 235 22.02 -9.22 10.33
C LEU A 235 22.84 -10.16 11.20
N LEU A 236 23.44 -11.19 10.60
CA LEU A 236 24.15 -12.24 11.32
C LEU A 236 25.57 -12.46 10.77
N HIS A 237 26.52 -12.72 11.68
CA HIS A 237 27.88 -13.16 11.40
C HIS A 237 28.12 -14.53 12.02
N GLY A 238 28.46 -15.52 11.19
CA GLY A 238 28.73 -16.87 11.70
C GLY A 238 27.55 -17.51 12.46
N GLY A 239 26.32 -17.01 12.25
CA GLY A 239 25.12 -17.42 12.98
C GLY A 239 24.82 -16.63 14.26
N GLU A 240 25.70 -15.71 14.67
CA GLU A 240 25.46 -14.77 15.76
C GLU A 240 24.84 -13.48 15.22
N GLU A 241 23.85 -12.95 15.93
CA GLU A 241 23.17 -11.71 15.53
C GLU A 241 24.00 -10.49 15.88
N LEU A 242 24.23 -9.62 14.89
CA LEU A 242 24.85 -8.32 15.05
C LEU A 242 23.84 -7.26 15.52
N GLY A 243 22.63 -7.35 14.98
CA GLY A 243 21.55 -6.43 15.25
C GLY A 243 20.35 -6.73 14.36
N ARG A 244 19.26 -6.00 14.59
CA ARG A 244 18.01 -6.19 13.87
C ARG A 244 17.19 -4.91 13.76
N ILE A 245 16.35 -4.85 12.73
CA ILE A 245 15.35 -3.80 12.50
C ILE A 245 13.97 -4.46 12.60
N GLU A 246 13.20 -4.14 13.65
CA GLU A 246 11.82 -4.61 13.86
C GLU A 246 10.79 -3.47 13.93
N GLN A 247 11.27 -2.23 13.95
CA GLN A 247 10.46 -1.02 14.03
C GLN A 247 10.71 -0.13 12.82
N ALA A 248 9.82 0.82 12.58
CA ALA A 248 10.00 1.79 11.52
C ALA A 248 11.40 2.42 11.62
N PRO A 249 12.21 2.36 10.55
CA PRO A 249 13.57 2.86 10.59
C PRO A 249 13.61 4.32 11.07
N ARG A 250 14.62 4.65 11.89
CA ARG A 250 14.81 6.01 12.40
C ARG A 250 15.26 6.97 11.29
N THR A 251 15.97 6.43 10.30
CA THR A 251 16.43 7.13 9.10
C THR A 251 15.93 6.36 7.85
N THR A 252 16.79 6.12 6.85
CA THR A 252 16.47 5.17 5.79
C THR A 252 16.84 3.74 6.19
N LEU A 253 16.26 2.78 5.50
CA LEU A 253 16.48 1.36 5.79
C LEU A 253 17.96 0.98 5.65
N GLU A 254 18.62 1.42 4.58
CA GLU A 254 20.03 1.14 4.32
C GLU A 254 20.98 1.85 5.28
N GLU A 255 20.63 3.04 5.77
CA GLU A 255 21.45 3.75 6.76
C GLU A 255 21.45 3.03 8.10
N GLU A 256 20.31 2.50 8.52
CA GLU A 256 20.19 1.70 9.75
C GLU A 256 20.93 0.36 9.63
N ILE A 257 20.86 -0.30 8.46
CA ILE A 257 21.69 -1.49 8.16
C ILE A 257 23.18 -1.15 8.30
N VAL A 258 23.62 -0.01 7.75
CA VAL A 258 25.02 0.43 7.87
C VAL A 258 25.41 0.71 9.32
N ALA A 259 24.53 1.33 10.11
CA ALA A 259 24.77 1.58 11.53
C ALA A 259 24.96 0.27 12.31
N ILE A 260 24.12 -0.73 12.08
CA ILE A 260 24.26 -2.08 12.68
C ILE A 260 25.62 -2.69 12.30
N LEU A 261 25.98 -2.65 11.02
CA LEU A 261 27.24 -3.22 10.53
C LEU A 261 28.49 -2.50 11.08
N LYS A 262 28.36 -1.24 11.50
CA LYS A 262 29.43 -0.45 12.14
C LYS A 262 29.42 -0.56 13.68
N GLY A 263 28.39 -1.15 14.27
CA GLY A 263 28.20 -1.22 15.73
C GLY A 263 27.76 0.12 16.34
N GLU A 264 26.96 0.90 15.62
CA GLU A 264 26.52 2.26 16.00
C GLU A 264 25.06 2.33 16.50
N ASP A 265 24.41 1.18 16.72
CA ASP A 265 22.95 1.05 16.90
C ASP A 265 22.43 1.11 18.36
#